data_AF-A0A217EE41-F1
#
_entry.id   AF-A0A217EE41-F1
#
_cell.length_a   1.000
_cell.length_b   1.000
_cell.length_c   1.000
_cell.angle_alpha   90.00
_cell.angle_beta   90.00
_cell.angle_gamma   90.00
#
_symmetry.space_group_name_H-M   'P 1'
#
loop_
_entity.id
_entity.type
_entity.pdbx_description
1 polymer ?
#
loop_
_entity_poly.entity_id
_entity_poly.type
_entity_poly.pdbx_seq_one_letter_code
_entity_poly.pdbx_strand_id
1 'polypeptide(L)'
;MRFKNHQFVFMLLGCGLSTTAFANGNIVNSDPVISKENPEQDFKFKVNGTVRTNYRDEHWDSDNNGKFLFDLARIDVKAEYKQFFFDGNYVLQDDRRAIEHAFIGAKLNSENTLTAGYVYKPFAIYPYPQNAWSFQIPFFLGYGDSVAPGIDWHYFNQDYDFHAGFFPTMMTENLRFSPELGDYQKLANTIAATQSKQANSKRNQVNFRLARKFTLPYGKQEFGASASFAQLHNSITDDDGKYSAFAVHSINNYNQWKLQTSIIHYDYDPKNPTGVSSDSVLFQANGFNPAYLIASKATVYNASLSYKIPVSKTSIPYLTSISIYDDYSIMVKDKKEWSDSQMNTFGVQFNALPFIVWVDLTYGKNIPSLGGKYNSTGYTSTTSQLSNDWVYRTNINIGYYF
;
A
#
# COMPACT_ATOMS: atom_id res chain seq x y z
N MET A 1 -12.04 58.69 25.76
CA MET A 1 -12.26 57.23 25.91
C MET A 1 -11.86 56.58 24.59
N ARG A 2 -10.73 55.83 24.57
CA ARG A 2 -10.51 54.52 23.89
C ARG A 2 -11.31 54.25 22.58
N PHE A 3 -10.76 53.85 21.43
CA PHE A 3 -9.70 52.87 21.15
C PHE A 3 -9.13 53.03 19.72
N LYS A 4 -7.91 52.49 19.54
CA LYS A 4 -7.11 52.38 18.31
C LYS A 4 -7.72 51.42 17.28
N ASN A 5 -7.62 51.77 16.00
CA ASN A 5 -7.80 50.89 14.85
C ASN A 5 -6.63 49.88 14.76
N HIS A 6 -6.93 48.59 14.85
CA HIS A 6 -6.08 47.51 14.37
C HIS A 6 -6.77 46.87 13.17
N GLN A 7 -6.19 47.09 11.98
CA GLN A 7 -6.47 46.27 10.82
C GLN A 7 -5.78 44.92 11.02
N PHE A 8 -6.56 43.88 11.29
CA PHE A 8 -6.12 42.50 11.19
C PHE A 8 -6.19 42.09 9.72
N VAL A 9 -5.03 42.03 9.07
CA VAL A 9 -4.85 41.32 7.81
C VAL A 9 -4.85 39.82 8.14
N PHE A 10 -5.96 39.14 7.87
CA PHE A 10 -6.02 37.68 7.90
C PHE A 10 -5.25 37.14 6.69
N MET A 11 -3.97 36.83 6.88
CA MET A 11 -3.19 36.00 5.96
C MET A 11 -3.66 34.56 6.13
N LEU A 12 -4.52 34.11 5.22
CA LEU A 12 -4.87 32.69 5.03
C LEU A 12 -3.65 31.95 4.47
N LEU A 13 -2.73 31.56 5.35
CA LEU A 13 -1.69 30.58 5.07
C LEU A 13 -2.33 29.19 5.14
N GLY A 14 -2.95 28.79 4.04
CA GLY A 14 -3.33 27.40 3.81
C GLY A 14 -2.07 26.56 3.68
N CYS A 15 -1.70 25.86 4.76
CA CYS A 15 -0.78 24.73 4.69
C CYS A 15 -1.42 23.65 3.82
N GLY A 16 -1.14 23.69 2.52
CA GLY A 16 -1.52 22.66 1.56
C GLY A 16 -0.74 21.37 1.82
N LEU A 17 -1.20 20.59 2.79
CA LEU A 17 -0.99 19.15 2.82
C LEU A 17 -1.94 18.53 1.78
N SER A 18 -1.59 18.61 0.50
CA SER A 18 -2.23 17.81 -0.55
C SER A 18 -1.50 16.47 -0.68
N THR A 19 -1.41 15.73 0.42
CA THR A 19 -1.48 14.28 0.34
C THR A 19 -2.96 13.95 0.44
N THR A 20 -3.56 13.53 -0.67
CA THR A 20 -4.94 13.02 -0.83
C THR A 20 -5.75 12.98 0.48
N ALA A 21 -6.53 14.03 0.75
CA ALA A 21 -7.41 14.12 1.93
C ALA A 21 -8.48 13.02 1.99
N PHE A 22 -8.56 12.16 0.97
CA PHE A 22 -9.44 11.01 0.86
C PHE A 22 -8.81 9.71 1.40
N ALA A 23 -7.47 9.61 1.45
CA ALA A 23 -6.74 8.44 1.95
C ALA A 23 -6.27 8.60 3.42
N ASN A 24 -6.12 9.83 3.92
CA ASN A 24 -5.55 10.13 5.25
C ASN A 24 -6.51 9.91 6.45
N GLY A 25 -7.44 8.95 6.37
CA GLY A 25 -8.47 8.75 7.41
C GLY A 25 -7.94 8.41 8.82
N ASN A 26 -6.69 7.95 8.94
CA ASN A 26 -6.19 7.32 10.17
C ASN A 26 -4.79 7.79 10.66
N ILE A 27 -4.17 8.82 10.07
CA ILE A 27 -2.90 9.33 10.62
C ILE A 27 -3.23 10.36 11.70
N VAL A 28 -3.27 9.91 12.95
CA VAL A 28 -3.21 10.83 14.09
C VAL A 28 -1.77 11.28 14.23
N ASN A 29 -1.49 12.56 13.99
CA ASN A 29 -0.13 13.09 14.04
C ASN A 29 0.34 13.15 15.49
N SER A 30 1.35 12.34 15.83
CA SER A 30 2.24 12.65 16.96
C SER A 30 3.00 13.94 16.65
N ASP A 31 3.36 14.70 17.69
CA ASP A 31 4.29 15.81 17.52
C ASP A 31 5.64 15.26 17.06
N PRO A 32 6.28 15.84 16.03
CA PRO A 32 7.55 15.35 15.53
C PRO A 32 8.64 15.45 16.60
N VAL A 33 9.43 14.38 16.79
CA VAL A 33 10.60 14.41 17.69
C VAL A 33 11.60 15.50 17.31
N ILE A 34 11.78 15.79 16.01
CA ILE A 34 12.59 16.91 15.55
C ILE A 34 11.80 17.72 14.53
N SER A 35 11.64 19.01 14.80
CA SER A 35 11.14 19.95 13.81
C SER A 35 11.96 21.23 13.80
N LYS A 36 12.12 21.80 12.60
CA LYS A 36 12.73 23.11 12.39
C LYS A 36 11.96 23.83 11.30
N GLU A 37 11.54 25.05 11.58
CA GLU A 37 10.85 25.92 10.62
C GLU A 37 11.57 27.26 10.56
N ASN A 38 11.76 27.78 9.34
CA ASN A 38 12.23 29.14 9.10
C ASN A 38 11.29 29.81 8.08
N PRO A 39 10.26 30.54 8.55
CA PRO A 39 9.28 31.17 7.68
C PRO A 39 9.87 32.18 6.69
N GLU A 40 10.93 32.90 7.06
CA GLU A 40 11.58 33.89 6.19
C GLU A 40 12.25 33.24 4.97
N GLN A 41 12.66 31.98 5.10
CA GLN A 41 13.29 31.20 4.03
C GLN A 41 12.34 30.21 3.35
N ASP A 42 11.06 30.21 3.74
CA ASP A 42 10.07 29.19 3.36
C ASP A 42 10.62 27.76 3.52
N PHE A 43 11.22 27.49 4.69
CA PHE A 43 11.86 26.23 5.02
C PHE A 43 11.12 25.51 6.15
N LYS A 44 10.84 24.22 5.97
CA LYS A 44 10.32 23.33 7.01
C LYS A 44 11.07 22.01 6.97
N PHE A 45 11.34 21.44 8.13
CA PHE A 45 11.98 20.15 8.28
C PHE A 45 11.35 19.41 9.45
N LYS A 46 11.06 18.13 9.25
CA LYS A 46 10.45 17.25 10.25
C LYS A 46 11.08 15.87 10.19
N VAL A 47 11.39 15.32 11.35
CA VAL A 47 11.71 13.91 11.55
C VAL A 47 10.64 13.32 12.45
N ASN A 48 10.01 12.27 11.96
CA ASN A 48 9.12 11.41 12.73
C ASN A 48 9.69 9.99 12.71
N GLY A 49 9.04 9.09 13.42
CA GLY A 49 9.31 7.69 13.29
C GLY A 49 8.27 6.81 13.94
N THR A 50 8.52 5.52 13.87
CA THR A 50 7.64 4.51 14.46
C THR A 50 8.44 3.31 14.90
N VAL A 51 8.12 2.75 16.05
CA VAL A 51 8.53 1.40 16.44
C VAL A 51 7.29 0.56 16.66
N ARG A 52 7.24 -0.63 16.04
CA ARG A 52 6.08 -1.51 16.08
C ARG A 52 6.46 -2.93 16.51
N THR A 53 5.52 -3.58 17.19
CA THR A 53 5.58 -5.00 17.54
C THR A 53 4.28 -5.69 17.13
N ASN A 54 4.35 -6.97 16.81
CA ASN A 54 3.21 -7.83 16.53
C ASN A 54 3.14 -8.97 17.55
N TYR A 55 1.98 -9.22 18.14
CA TYR A 55 1.67 -10.53 18.72
C TYR A 55 0.84 -11.33 17.72
N ARG A 56 1.23 -12.58 17.44
CA ARG A 56 0.54 -13.43 16.46
C ARG A 56 0.09 -14.75 17.05
N ASP A 57 -1.08 -15.17 16.59
CA ASP A 57 -1.62 -16.52 16.77
C ASP A 57 -2.16 -17.00 15.42
N GLU A 58 -1.53 -18.02 14.85
CA GLU A 58 -1.74 -18.53 13.51
C GLU A 58 -2.20 -19.99 13.58
N HIS A 59 -3.25 -20.33 12.84
CA HIS A 59 -3.86 -21.67 12.86
C HIS A 59 -2.99 -22.77 12.21
N TRP A 60 -1.84 -22.42 11.64
CA TRP A 60 -0.91 -23.35 11.03
C TRP A 60 0.38 -23.46 11.85
N ASP A 61 1.16 -24.49 11.57
CA ASP A 61 2.47 -24.70 12.16
C ASP A 61 3.42 -23.53 11.82
N SER A 62 3.68 -22.69 12.82
CA SER A 62 4.39 -21.43 12.67
C SER A 62 5.22 -21.11 13.90
N ASP A 63 6.49 -20.75 13.67
CA ASP A 63 7.39 -20.29 14.72
C ASP A 63 6.96 -18.95 15.33
N ASN A 64 5.97 -18.26 14.75
CA ASN A 64 5.50 -16.95 15.18
C ASN A 64 4.45 -17.00 16.31
N ASN A 65 3.89 -18.18 16.60
CA ASN A 65 2.75 -18.31 17.50
C ASN A 65 3.10 -17.97 18.96
N GLY A 66 2.19 -17.24 19.60
CA GLY A 66 2.19 -17.03 21.05
C GLY A 66 3.26 -16.08 21.59
N LYS A 67 3.94 -15.31 20.73
CA LYS A 67 5.00 -14.37 21.15
C LYS A 67 4.90 -13.01 20.47
N PHE A 68 5.51 -12.01 21.11
CA PHE A 68 5.73 -10.70 20.52
C PHE A 68 6.92 -10.77 19.56
N LEU A 69 6.72 -10.24 18.36
CA LEU A 69 7.65 -10.16 17.26
C LEU A 69 7.95 -8.70 16.97
N PHE A 70 9.22 -8.37 16.77
CA PHE A 70 9.56 -7.06 16.24
C PHE A 70 8.92 -6.91 14.86
N ASP A 71 8.12 -5.86 14.66
CA ASP A 71 7.53 -5.59 13.36
C ASP A 71 8.47 -4.69 12.57
N LEU A 72 8.61 -3.43 12.97
CA LEU A 72 9.57 -2.55 12.33
C LEU A 72 9.98 -1.40 13.24
N ALA A 73 11.12 -0.79 12.91
CA ALA A 73 11.46 0.56 13.29
C ALA A 73 11.64 1.39 12.01
N ARG A 74 11.01 2.55 11.94
CA ARG A 74 11.07 3.44 10.79
C ARG A 74 11.42 4.85 11.23
N ILE A 75 12.20 5.54 10.41
CA ILE A 75 12.41 6.98 10.49
C ILE A 75 11.85 7.60 9.22
N ASP A 76 11.03 8.63 9.40
CA ASP A 76 10.37 9.38 8.34
C ASP A 76 10.93 10.81 8.32
N VAL A 77 11.40 11.27 7.16
CA VAL A 77 12.00 12.59 7.00
C VAL A 77 11.22 13.37 5.95
N LYS A 78 10.78 14.57 6.33
CA LYS A 78 10.11 15.51 5.42
C LYS A 78 10.81 16.85 5.45
N ALA A 79 11.01 17.43 4.27
CA ALA A 79 11.58 18.77 4.12
C ALA A 79 10.81 19.55 3.06
N GLU A 80 10.65 20.86 3.28
CA GLU A 80 10.12 21.80 2.30
C GLU A 80 11.09 22.99 2.22
N TYR A 81 11.37 23.44 1.00
CA TYR A 81 12.12 24.66 0.72
C TYR A 81 11.50 25.34 -0.50
N LYS A 82 10.78 26.44 -0.27
CA LYS A 82 10.02 27.14 -1.31
C LYS A 82 9.06 26.17 -2.02
N GLN A 83 9.15 26.06 -3.35
CA GLN A 83 8.34 25.14 -4.15
C GLN A 83 8.81 23.67 -4.09
N PHE A 84 9.99 23.40 -3.53
CA PHE A 84 10.55 22.04 -3.49
C PHE A 84 10.26 21.35 -2.18
N PHE A 85 10.13 20.03 -2.22
CA PHE A 85 9.94 19.23 -1.03
C PHE A 85 10.59 17.85 -1.17
N PHE A 86 10.83 17.20 -0.04
CA PHE A 86 11.31 15.84 0.09
C PHE A 86 10.40 15.09 1.05
N ASP A 87 10.06 13.85 0.71
CA ASP A 87 9.36 12.91 1.58
C ASP A 87 10.01 11.54 1.39
N GLY A 88 10.50 10.96 2.46
CA GLY A 88 11.08 9.63 2.41
C GLY A 88 11.27 9.01 3.77
N ASN A 89 11.47 7.70 3.75
CA ASN A 89 11.67 6.95 4.97
C ASN A 89 12.72 5.85 4.84
N TYR A 90 13.11 5.35 6.00
CA TYR A 90 14.02 4.22 6.11
C TYR A 90 13.48 3.26 7.16
N VAL A 91 13.27 2.00 6.74
CA VAL A 91 12.66 0.94 7.53
C VAL A 91 13.69 -0.11 7.89
N LEU A 92 13.69 -0.49 9.17
CA LEU A 92 14.37 -1.64 9.74
C LEU A 92 13.33 -2.66 10.19
N GLN A 93 13.41 -3.89 9.71
CA GLN A 93 12.54 -4.99 10.12
C GLN A 93 13.39 -6.26 10.17
N ASP A 94 13.58 -6.83 11.36
CA ASP A 94 14.48 -7.95 11.64
C ASP A 94 15.90 -7.72 11.04
N ASP A 95 16.35 -8.58 10.13
CA ASP A 95 17.61 -8.48 9.39
C ASP A 95 17.51 -7.65 8.10
N ARG A 96 16.31 -7.15 7.78
CA ARG A 96 16.00 -6.46 6.51
C ARG A 96 15.98 -4.95 6.67
N ARG A 97 16.31 -4.29 5.56
CA ARG A 97 16.34 -2.83 5.41
C ARG A 97 15.57 -2.49 4.14
N ALA A 98 14.76 -1.45 4.20
CA ALA A 98 14.02 -0.98 3.03
C ALA A 98 13.77 0.52 3.06
N ILE A 99 13.44 1.04 1.90
CA ILE A 99 12.84 2.35 1.70
C ILE A 99 11.43 2.05 1.22
N GLU A 100 10.41 2.41 1.99
CA GLU A 100 9.00 2.28 1.55
C GLU A 100 8.71 3.34 0.49
N HIS A 101 9.19 4.58 0.69
CA HIS A 101 9.24 5.62 -0.35
C HIS A 101 10.37 6.61 -0.08
N ALA A 102 10.87 7.27 -1.13
CA ALA A 102 11.81 8.37 -1.03
C ALA A 102 11.86 9.17 -2.32
N PHE A 103 11.35 10.39 -2.31
CA PHE A 103 11.29 11.23 -3.50
C PHE A 103 11.47 12.71 -3.20
N ILE A 104 11.92 13.43 -4.23
CA ILE A 104 11.93 14.89 -4.26
C ILE A 104 10.77 15.32 -5.15
N GLY A 105 10.08 16.40 -4.75
CA GLY A 105 9.01 16.98 -5.52
C GLY A 105 9.14 18.48 -5.71
N ALA A 106 8.44 18.99 -6.70
CA ALA A 106 8.29 20.41 -7.00
C ALA A 106 6.81 20.75 -7.21
N LYS A 107 6.31 21.74 -6.46
CA LYS A 107 5.00 22.37 -6.67
C LYS A 107 5.11 23.32 -7.86
N LEU A 108 4.64 22.89 -9.03
CA LEU A 108 4.72 23.69 -10.26
C LEU A 108 3.76 24.89 -10.21
N ASN A 109 2.61 24.69 -9.58
CA ASN A 109 1.62 25.72 -9.23
C ASN A 109 0.69 25.18 -8.13
N SER A 110 -0.43 25.84 -7.86
CA SER A 110 -1.40 25.43 -6.82
C SER A 110 -2.12 24.10 -7.09
N GLU A 111 -2.11 23.61 -8.34
CA GLU A 111 -2.85 22.42 -8.77
C GLU A 111 -1.94 21.32 -9.32
N ASN A 112 -0.63 21.56 -9.44
CA ASN A 112 0.29 20.65 -10.15
C ASN A 112 1.56 20.41 -9.35
N THR A 113 1.88 19.13 -9.19
CA THR A 113 3.11 18.66 -8.55
C THR A 113 3.82 17.67 -9.46
N LEU A 114 5.15 17.75 -9.50
CA LEU A 114 6.01 16.73 -10.11
C LEU A 114 6.85 16.09 -9.01
N THR A 115 6.94 14.76 -8.99
CA THR A 115 7.80 14.01 -8.06
C THR A 115 8.73 13.06 -8.82
N ALA A 116 9.93 12.82 -8.28
CA ALA A 116 10.92 11.91 -8.83
C ALA A 116 11.70 11.19 -7.72
N GLY A 117 11.95 9.90 -7.91
CA GLY A 117 12.61 9.03 -6.91
C GLY A 117 11.90 7.69 -6.80
N TYR A 118 11.84 7.12 -5.60
CA TYR A 118 11.00 5.96 -5.29
C TYR A 118 9.60 6.47 -4.97
N VAL A 119 8.84 6.74 -6.03
CA VAL A 119 7.49 7.33 -5.98
C VAL A 119 6.45 6.22 -6.04
N TYR A 120 5.29 6.45 -5.42
CA TYR A 120 4.18 5.50 -5.49
C TYR A 120 3.66 5.35 -6.93
N LYS A 121 3.32 4.12 -7.31
CA LYS A 121 2.65 3.82 -8.57
C LYS A 121 1.16 4.17 -8.44
N PRO A 122 0.64 5.22 -9.09
CA PRO A 122 -0.75 5.62 -8.95
C PRO A 122 -1.66 4.57 -9.60
N PHE A 123 -2.55 3.95 -8.82
CA PHE A 123 -3.48 2.93 -9.32
C PHE A 123 -4.62 2.67 -8.31
N ALA A 124 -5.85 2.48 -8.81
CA ALA A 124 -7.04 2.17 -8.01
C ALA A 124 -7.19 3.07 -6.76
N ILE A 125 -7.52 2.47 -5.60
CA ILE A 125 -7.50 3.17 -4.30
C ILE A 125 -6.04 3.44 -3.94
N TYR A 126 -5.69 4.72 -3.82
CA TYR A 126 -4.30 5.18 -3.73
C TYR A 126 -4.07 6.06 -2.49
N PRO A 127 -2.90 5.95 -1.81
CA PRO A 127 -1.88 4.90 -1.98
C PRO A 127 -2.17 3.64 -1.16
N TYR A 128 -3.07 3.72 -0.17
CA TYR A 128 -3.36 2.65 0.79
C TYR A 128 -4.82 2.15 0.67
N PRO A 129 -5.07 0.96 0.09
CA PRO A 129 -6.41 0.41 -0.12
C PRO A 129 -7.09 -0.25 1.09
N GLN A 130 -6.53 -0.18 2.30
CA GLN A 130 -6.98 -0.99 3.45
C GLN A 130 -7.19 -0.18 4.75
N ASN A 131 -7.88 -0.78 5.71
CA ASN A 131 -7.94 -0.34 7.10
C ASN A 131 -7.07 -1.21 8.03
N ALA A 132 -7.06 -2.52 7.79
CA ALA A 132 -6.37 -3.53 8.57
C ALA A 132 -4.84 -3.44 8.45
N TRP A 133 -4.13 -3.88 9.48
CA TRP A 133 -2.68 -4.01 9.47
C TRP A 133 -2.22 -5.15 8.56
N SER A 134 -2.99 -6.24 8.49
CA SER A 134 -2.66 -7.43 7.68
C SER A 134 -2.65 -7.21 6.16
N PHE A 135 -3.12 -6.05 5.68
CA PHE A 135 -3.36 -5.75 4.26
C PHE A 135 -4.38 -6.70 3.61
N GLN A 136 -4.73 -6.43 2.35
CA GLN A 136 -5.64 -7.23 1.52
C GLN A 136 -4.92 -7.73 0.26
N ILE A 137 -5.55 -8.60 -0.53
CA ILE A 137 -4.95 -9.18 -1.75
C ILE A 137 -4.32 -8.12 -2.69
N PRO A 138 -4.93 -6.94 -2.97
CA PRO A 138 -4.31 -5.94 -3.85
C PRO A 138 -2.89 -5.53 -3.45
N PHE A 139 -2.60 -5.45 -2.14
CA PHE A 139 -1.26 -5.13 -1.64
C PHE A 139 -0.23 -6.20 -2.01
N PHE A 140 -0.57 -7.49 -1.82
CA PHE A 140 0.32 -8.60 -2.16
C PHE A 140 0.60 -8.71 -3.67
N LEU A 141 -0.25 -8.09 -4.51
CA LEU A 141 -0.11 -8.04 -5.96
C LEU A 141 0.50 -6.73 -6.49
N GLY A 142 0.97 -5.83 -5.61
CA GLY A 142 1.61 -4.58 -6.03
C GLY A 142 0.65 -3.45 -6.44
N TYR A 143 -0.62 -3.52 -6.02
CA TYR A 143 -1.64 -2.49 -6.28
C TYR A 143 -1.97 -1.61 -5.06
N GLY A 144 -1.33 -1.84 -3.92
CA GLY A 144 -1.42 -0.98 -2.74
C GLY A 144 -0.03 -0.82 -2.13
N ASP A 145 0.27 0.38 -1.61
CA ASP A 145 1.57 0.69 -0.99
C ASP A 145 2.76 0.19 -1.83
N SER A 146 2.78 0.59 -3.10
CA SER A 146 3.73 0.09 -4.08
C SER A 146 4.45 1.22 -4.77
N VAL A 147 5.76 1.30 -4.55
CA VAL A 147 6.64 2.30 -5.15
C VAL A 147 7.49 1.70 -6.27
N ALA A 148 8.03 2.56 -7.12
CA ALA A 148 9.10 2.22 -8.05
C ALA A 148 9.95 3.45 -8.37
N PRO A 149 11.22 3.27 -8.79
CA PRO A 149 12.02 4.35 -9.34
C PRO A 149 11.31 4.95 -10.56
N GLY A 150 11.00 6.24 -10.51
CA GLY A 150 10.23 6.88 -11.57
C GLY A 150 9.94 8.35 -11.33
N ILE A 151 9.01 8.86 -12.14
CA ILE A 151 8.45 10.20 -12.05
C ILE A 151 6.93 10.12 -12.02
N ASP A 152 6.29 11.02 -11.30
CA ASP A 152 4.83 11.16 -11.27
C ASP A 152 4.44 12.64 -11.38
N TRP A 153 3.55 12.93 -12.34
CA TRP A 153 2.86 14.21 -12.43
C TRP A 153 1.47 14.06 -11.80
N HIS A 154 1.20 14.89 -10.81
CA HIS A 154 -0.07 14.94 -10.07
C HIS A 154 -0.77 16.27 -10.33
N TYR A 155 -1.94 16.20 -10.97
CA TYR A 155 -2.90 17.30 -11.06
C TYR A 155 -4.02 17.11 -10.05
N PHE A 156 -4.35 18.14 -9.28
CA PHE A 156 -5.47 18.08 -8.34
C PHE A 156 -6.14 19.43 -8.18
N ASN A 157 -7.47 19.41 -8.05
CA ASN A 157 -8.27 20.56 -7.64
C ASN A 157 -9.40 20.09 -6.70
N GLN A 158 -10.47 20.89 -6.53
CA GLN A 158 -11.61 20.50 -5.69
C GLN A 158 -12.32 19.22 -6.18
N ASP A 159 -12.44 19.05 -7.50
CA ASP A 159 -13.29 18.05 -8.13
C ASP A 159 -12.51 16.89 -8.75
N TYR A 160 -11.23 17.06 -9.06
CA TYR A 160 -10.41 16.09 -9.77
C TYR A 160 -9.09 15.80 -9.06
N ASP A 161 -8.65 14.56 -9.21
CA ASP A 161 -7.35 14.05 -8.81
C ASP A 161 -6.84 13.15 -9.94
N PHE A 162 -5.74 13.55 -10.59
CA PHE A 162 -5.20 12.88 -11.76
C PHE A 162 -3.70 12.66 -11.59
N HIS A 163 -3.25 11.46 -11.92
CA HIS A 163 -1.85 11.10 -11.94
C HIS A 163 -1.44 10.51 -13.29
N ALA A 164 -0.24 10.86 -13.73
CA ALA A 164 0.47 10.21 -14.82
C ALA A 164 1.90 9.89 -14.37
N GLY A 165 2.16 8.61 -14.16
CA GLY A 165 3.46 8.10 -13.69
C GLY A 165 4.21 7.33 -14.77
N PHE A 166 5.54 7.48 -14.80
CA PHE A 166 6.44 6.69 -15.64
C PHE A 166 7.57 6.08 -14.81
N PHE A 167 7.76 4.77 -14.97
CA PHE A 167 8.64 3.93 -14.16
C PHE A 167 9.51 3.07 -15.09
N PRO A 168 10.77 3.48 -15.36
CA PRO A 168 11.64 2.74 -16.27
C PRO A 168 12.00 1.34 -15.76
N THR A 169 12.08 1.17 -14.44
CA THR A 169 12.35 -0.10 -13.77
C THR A 169 11.44 -0.24 -12.55
N MET A 170 11.22 -1.48 -12.11
CA MET A 170 10.59 -1.74 -10.82
C MET A 170 11.62 -1.75 -9.69
N MET A 171 11.13 -1.75 -8.46
CA MET A 171 11.94 -1.93 -7.27
C MET A 171 12.73 -3.23 -7.34
N THR A 172 13.97 -3.20 -6.83
CA THR A 172 14.85 -4.36 -6.85
C THR A 172 14.30 -5.49 -5.99
N GLU A 173 14.79 -6.69 -6.29
CA GLU A 173 14.33 -7.89 -5.64
C GLU A 173 14.78 -7.97 -4.16
N ASN A 174 14.04 -8.73 -3.34
CA ASN A 174 14.28 -8.94 -1.89
C ASN A 174 14.11 -7.71 -0.98
N LEU A 175 13.55 -6.61 -1.49
CA LEU A 175 13.18 -5.46 -0.67
C LEU A 175 11.81 -5.65 0.00
N ARG A 176 11.67 -5.09 1.21
CA ARG A 176 10.35 -4.89 1.84
C ARG A 176 9.62 -3.74 1.15
N PHE A 177 8.30 -3.78 1.17
CA PHE A 177 7.36 -2.90 0.45
C PHE A 177 7.50 -2.93 -1.08
N SER A 178 7.87 -4.10 -1.62
CA SER A 178 8.22 -4.29 -3.03
C SER A 178 7.58 -5.53 -3.68
N PRO A 179 6.27 -5.84 -3.49
CA PRO A 179 5.66 -6.96 -4.21
C PRO A 179 5.66 -6.67 -5.72
N GLU A 180 6.44 -7.44 -6.48
CA GLU A 180 6.58 -7.26 -7.92
C GLU A 180 6.92 -8.52 -8.72
N LEU A 181 6.77 -8.43 -10.04
CA LEU A 181 7.25 -9.45 -10.97
C LEU A 181 8.74 -9.71 -10.78
N GLY A 182 9.14 -10.98 -10.66
CA GLY A 182 10.47 -11.38 -10.24
C GLY A 182 11.22 -12.28 -11.22
N ASP A 183 12.55 -12.15 -11.18
CA ASP A 183 13.51 -13.04 -11.84
C ASP A 183 14.08 -14.04 -10.81
N TYR A 184 14.02 -15.33 -11.12
CA TYR A 184 14.52 -16.41 -10.26
C TYR A 184 15.98 -16.21 -9.84
N GLN A 185 16.85 -15.75 -10.75
CA GLN A 185 18.28 -15.60 -10.45
C GLN A 185 18.53 -14.55 -9.36
N LYS A 186 17.66 -13.54 -9.29
CA LYS A 186 17.72 -12.47 -8.28
C LYS A 186 16.95 -12.83 -7.01
N LEU A 187 15.98 -13.74 -7.12
CA LEU A 187 15.20 -14.32 -6.02
C LEU A 187 15.73 -15.69 -5.57
N ALA A 188 17.03 -15.96 -5.79
CA ALA A 188 17.63 -17.24 -5.47
C ALA A 188 17.38 -17.64 -4.01
N ASN A 189 17.11 -18.93 -3.77
CA ASN A 189 16.77 -19.50 -2.46
C ASN A 189 15.44 -19.04 -1.84
N THR A 190 14.62 -18.28 -2.56
CA THR A 190 13.28 -17.89 -2.08
C THR A 190 12.15 -18.70 -2.72
N ILE A 191 12.44 -19.52 -3.73
CA ILE A 191 11.48 -20.40 -4.40
C ILE A 191 12.17 -21.67 -4.91
N ALA A 192 11.38 -22.74 -5.13
CA ALA A 192 11.89 -24.03 -5.59
C ALA A 192 12.68 -23.94 -6.91
N ALA A 193 13.76 -24.72 -7.04
CA ALA A 193 14.62 -24.76 -8.22
C ALA A 193 13.90 -25.21 -9.51
N THR A 194 12.73 -25.83 -9.40
CA THR A 194 11.84 -26.13 -10.53
C THR A 194 11.34 -24.86 -11.23
N GLN A 195 11.40 -23.70 -10.56
CA GLN A 195 11.07 -22.38 -11.11
C GLN A 195 12.29 -21.65 -11.70
N SER A 196 13.43 -22.34 -11.88
CA SER A 196 14.70 -21.73 -12.34
C SER A 196 14.67 -21.01 -13.68
N LYS A 197 13.63 -21.25 -14.49
CA LYS A 197 13.41 -20.61 -15.78
C LYS A 197 12.42 -19.43 -15.73
N GLN A 198 11.93 -19.06 -14.55
CA GLN A 198 11.15 -17.84 -14.35
C GLN A 198 12.09 -16.64 -14.35
N ALA A 199 12.01 -15.80 -15.37
CA ALA A 199 13.06 -14.81 -15.68
C ALA A 199 12.49 -13.49 -16.20
N ASN A 200 11.27 -13.13 -15.76
CA ASN A 200 10.58 -11.94 -16.26
C ASN A 200 10.78 -10.75 -15.31
N SER A 201 10.90 -9.55 -15.88
CA SER A 201 10.93 -8.29 -15.14
C SER A 201 10.10 -7.23 -15.85
N LYS A 202 9.47 -6.32 -15.08
CA LYS A 202 8.72 -5.20 -15.64
C LYS A 202 9.65 -4.01 -15.90
N ARG A 203 9.54 -3.42 -17.09
CA ARG A 203 10.24 -2.17 -17.47
C ARG A 203 9.32 -1.22 -18.22
N ASN A 204 9.68 0.06 -18.20
CA ASN A 204 8.98 1.13 -18.91
C ASN A 204 7.46 1.14 -18.62
N GLN A 205 7.11 1.02 -17.34
CA GLN A 205 5.71 1.02 -16.93
C GLN A 205 5.16 2.45 -16.93
N VAL A 206 3.99 2.64 -17.52
CA VAL A 206 3.19 3.86 -17.42
C VAL A 206 1.93 3.59 -16.61
N ASN A 207 1.58 4.51 -15.72
CA ASN A 207 0.36 4.45 -14.94
C ASN A 207 -0.45 5.74 -15.14
N PHE A 208 -1.76 5.57 -15.31
CA PHE A 208 -2.72 6.65 -15.29
C PHE A 208 -3.78 6.37 -14.23
N ARG A 209 -4.12 7.39 -13.46
CA ARG A 209 -5.22 7.36 -12.49
C ARG A 209 -6.01 8.64 -12.59
N LEU A 210 -7.32 8.53 -12.73
CA LEU A 210 -8.24 9.67 -12.67
C LEU A 210 -9.31 9.39 -11.63
N ALA A 211 -9.55 10.34 -10.75
CA ALA A 211 -10.62 10.29 -9.78
C ALA A 211 -11.40 11.61 -9.76
N ARG A 212 -12.73 11.49 -9.70
CA ARG A 212 -13.66 12.60 -9.48
C ARG A 212 -14.13 12.58 -8.04
N LYS A 213 -14.07 13.75 -7.41
CA LYS A 213 -14.35 14.00 -6.00
C LYS A 213 -15.65 14.77 -5.87
N PHE A 214 -16.44 14.41 -4.87
CA PHE A 214 -17.71 15.06 -4.54
C PHE A 214 -17.71 15.44 -3.07
N THR A 215 -18.10 16.66 -2.76
CA THR A 215 -18.36 17.11 -1.39
C THR A 215 -19.86 17.26 -1.21
N LEU A 216 -20.47 16.35 -0.46
CA LEU A 216 -21.90 16.31 -0.20
C LEU A 216 -22.16 16.65 1.28
N PRO A 217 -23.38 17.09 1.65
CA PRO A 217 -23.68 17.45 3.04
C PRO A 217 -23.41 16.34 4.06
N TYR A 218 -23.49 15.08 3.62
CA TYR A 218 -23.32 13.89 4.44
C TYR A 218 -21.93 13.23 4.33
N GLY A 219 -21.03 13.78 3.50
CA GLY A 219 -19.65 13.32 3.40
C GLY A 219 -19.03 13.46 2.02
N LYS A 220 -17.76 13.05 1.93
CA LYS A 220 -16.97 13.14 0.71
C LYS A 220 -16.94 11.81 -0.03
N GLN A 221 -17.19 11.84 -1.33
CA GLN A 221 -17.15 10.67 -2.21
C GLN A 221 -16.03 10.84 -3.25
N GLU A 222 -15.43 9.74 -3.65
CA GLU A 222 -14.49 9.67 -4.76
C GLU A 222 -14.85 8.48 -5.65
N PHE A 223 -14.84 8.67 -6.96
CA PHE A 223 -14.96 7.60 -7.95
C PHE A 223 -13.84 7.75 -8.97
N GLY A 224 -13.14 6.66 -9.28
CA GLY A 224 -12.03 6.74 -10.21
C GLY A 224 -11.81 5.49 -11.03
N ALA A 225 -10.91 5.65 -11.99
CA ALA A 225 -10.45 4.60 -12.87
C ALA A 225 -8.93 4.68 -13.01
N SER A 226 -8.30 3.56 -13.34
CA SER A 226 -6.85 3.50 -13.55
C SER A 226 -6.49 2.54 -14.68
N ALA A 227 -5.36 2.80 -15.32
CA ALA A 227 -4.75 1.92 -16.31
C ALA A 227 -3.23 1.87 -16.07
N SER A 228 -2.64 0.70 -16.25
CA SER A 228 -1.20 0.49 -16.16
C SER A 228 -0.75 -0.40 -17.31
N PHE A 229 0.38 -0.06 -17.92
CA PHE A 229 0.97 -0.79 -19.04
C PHE A 229 2.48 -0.88 -18.87
N ALA A 230 3.08 -2.04 -19.12
CA ALA A 230 4.53 -2.22 -19.06
C ALA A 230 5.01 -3.25 -20.09
N GLN A 231 6.31 -3.21 -20.38
CA GLN A 231 7.00 -4.30 -21.06
C GLN A 231 7.42 -5.37 -20.05
N LEU A 232 7.32 -6.64 -20.44
CA LEU A 232 7.80 -7.78 -19.66
C LEU A 232 9.07 -8.34 -20.30
N HIS A 233 10.23 -7.86 -19.86
CA HIS A 233 11.49 -8.34 -20.39
C HIS A 233 11.85 -9.70 -19.78
N ASN A 234 12.07 -10.71 -20.63
CA ASN A 234 12.53 -12.02 -20.21
C ASN A 234 14.04 -12.18 -20.42
N SER A 235 14.80 -12.38 -19.34
CA SER A 235 16.26 -12.42 -19.40
C SER A 235 16.85 -13.71 -20.01
N ILE A 236 16.02 -14.73 -20.27
CA ILE A 236 16.43 -15.98 -20.93
C ILE A 236 16.18 -15.94 -22.44
N THR A 237 15.02 -15.44 -22.88
CA THR A 237 14.66 -15.36 -24.30
C THR A 237 15.10 -14.05 -24.96
N ASP A 238 15.40 -13.02 -24.15
CA ASP A 238 15.67 -11.63 -24.58
C ASP A 238 14.48 -10.94 -25.26
N ASP A 239 13.29 -11.55 -25.18
CA ASP A 239 12.06 -11.03 -25.77
C ASP A 239 11.24 -10.20 -24.76
N ASP A 240 10.48 -9.23 -25.29
CA ASP A 240 9.53 -8.44 -24.51
C ASP A 240 8.09 -8.96 -24.66
N GLY A 241 7.52 -9.40 -23.54
CA GLY A 241 6.09 -9.57 -23.35
C GLY A 241 5.38 -8.28 -22.95
N LYS A 242 4.11 -8.40 -22.55
CA LYS A 242 3.26 -7.25 -22.21
C LYS A 242 2.56 -7.44 -20.87
N TYR A 243 2.44 -6.35 -20.14
CA TYR A 243 1.60 -6.27 -18.95
C TYR A 243 0.56 -5.17 -19.14
N SER A 244 -0.67 -5.47 -18.75
CA SER A 244 -1.72 -4.46 -18.63
C SER A 244 -2.56 -4.69 -17.39
N ALA A 245 -3.03 -3.61 -16.78
CA ALA A 245 -4.02 -3.67 -15.71
C ALA A 245 -4.98 -2.49 -15.79
N PHE A 246 -6.24 -2.74 -15.44
CA PHE A 246 -7.31 -1.76 -15.42
C PHE A 246 -8.04 -1.83 -14.09
N ALA A 247 -8.47 -0.69 -13.58
CA ALA A 247 -9.25 -0.64 -12.36
C ALA A 247 -10.35 0.40 -12.39
N VAL A 248 -11.39 0.14 -11.61
CA VAL A 248 -12.34 1.15 -11.13
C VAL A 248 -12.41 1.08 -9.62
N HIS A 249 -12.60 2.21 -8.96
CA HIS A 249 -12.69 2.28 -7.52
C HIS A 249 -13.66 3.34 -7.03
N SER A 250 -14.07 3.20 -5.77
CA SER A 250 -14.76 4.26 -5.04
C SER A 250 -14.31 4.35 -3.59
N ILE A 251 -14.31 5.57 -3.04
CA ILE A 251 -14.07 5.84 -1.63
C ILE A 251 -15.24 6.70 -1.16
N ASN A 252 -16.08 6.13 -0.31
CA ASN A 252 -17.31 6.78 0.11
C ASN A 252 -17.31 7.04 1.61
N ASN A 253 -17.29 8.31 2.01
CA ASN A 253 -17.43 8.71 3.40
C ASN A 253 -18.87 9.16 3.66
N TYR A 254 -19.50 8.62 4.69
CA TYR A 254 -20.85 8.96 5.12
C TYR A 254 -20.88 9.10 6.65
N ASN A 255 -20.84 10.34 7.15
CA ASN A 255 -20.64 10.62 8.57
C ASN A 255 -19.44 9.86 9.16
N GLN A 256 -19.68 8.88 10.04
CA GLN A 256 -18.66 8.04 10.66
C GLN A 256 -18.32 6.78 9.85
N TRP A 257 -19.07 6.49 8.79
CA TRP A 257 -18.83 5.35 7.92
C TRP A 257 -17.87 5.71 6.79
N LYS A 258 -17.00 4.77 6.43
CA LYS A 258 -16.20 4.80 5.21
C LYS A 258 -16.32 3.46 4.50
N LEU A 259 -16.71 3.48 3.23
CA LEU A 259 -16.75 2.31 2.35
C LEU A 259 -15.78 2.52 1.19
N GLN A 260 -14.80 1.64 1.07
CA GLN A 260 -13.86 1.60 -0.05
C GLN A 260 -14.16 0.37 -0.90
N THR A 261 -14.22 0.52 -2.21
CA THR A 261 -14.39 -0.62 -3.12
C THR A 261 -13.50 -0.47 -4.34
N SER A 262 -13.00 -1.59 -4.87
CA SER A 262 -12.31 -1.60 -6.16
C SER A 262 -12.48 -2.92 -6.90
N ILE A 263 -12.38 -2.83 -8.23
CA ILE A 263 -12.28 -3.96 -9.15
C ILE A 263 -11.02 -3.73 -9.96
N ILE A 264 -10.11 -4.69 -9.94
CA ILE A 264 -8.83 -4.64 -10.66
C ILE A 264 -8.75 -5.86 -11.57
N HIS A 265 -8.56 -5.67 -12.87
CA HIS A 265 -8.25 -6.76 -13.80
C HIS A 265 -6.83 -6.59 -14.30
N TYR A 266 -6.05 -7.66 -14.33
CA TYR A 266 -4.69 -7.63 -14.83
C TYR A 266 -4.38 -8.81 -15.74
N ASP A 267 -3.44 -8.61 -16.66
CA ASP A 267 -2.99 -9.59 -17.65
C ASP A 267 -1.47 -9.45 -17.85
N TYR A 268 -0.76 -10.54 -17.58
CA TYR A 268 0.66 -10.74 -17.87
C TYR A 268 0.79 -11.71 -19.06
N ASP A 269 1.33 -11.24 -20.19
CA ASP A 269 1.66 -12.04 -21.38
C ASP A 269 3.18 -12.09 -21.57
N PRO A 270 3.93 -12.92 -20.80
CA PRO A 270 5.38 -13.02 -20.90
C PRO A 270 5.83 -13.85 -22.11
N LYS A 271 6.99 -13.51 -22.68
CA LYS A 271 7.67 -14.31 -23.72
C LYS A 271 8.61 -15.33 -23.10
N ASN A 272 8.01 -16.29 -22.39
CA ASN A 272 8.70 -17.32 -21.64
C ASN A 272 9.45 -18.32 -22.53
N PRO A 273 10.57 -18.90 -22.05
CA PRO A 273 11.24 -20.00 -22.74
C PRO A 273 10.41 -21.29 -22.72
N THR A 274 10.69 -22.21 -23.64
CA THR A 274 10.01 -23.51 -23.72
C THR A 274 10.01 -24.27 -22.39
N GLY A 275 8.83 -24.75 -22.00
CA GLY A 275 8.62 -25.52 -20.77
C GLY A 275 8.29 -24.68 -19.53
N VAL A 276 8.19 -23.35 -19.65
CA VAL A 276 7.67 -22.47 -18.60
C VAL A 276 6.24 -22.10 -18.95
N SER A 277 5.31 -22.26 -18.00
CA SER A 277 3.90 -21.93 -18.23
C SER A 277 3.70 -20.42 -18.39
N SER A 278 2.77 -20.02 -19.26
CA SER A 278 2.26 -18.64 -19.35
C SER A 278 1.02 -18.42 -18.47
N ASP A 279 0.54 -19.43 -17.76
CA ASP A 279 -0.61 -19.31 -16.84
C ASP A 279 -0.24 -18.65 -15.51
N SER A 280 1.05 -18.55 -15.19
CA SER A 280 1.54 -17.95 -13.96
C SER A 280 2.85 -17.20 -14.17
N VAL A 281 3.10 -16.25 -13.27
CA VAL A 281 4.33 -15.48 -13.23
C VAL A 281 4.93 -15.51 -11.83
N LEU A 282 6.27 -15.47 -11.75
CA LEU A 282 6.98 -15.34 -10.49
C LEU A 282 6.80 -13.95 -9.92
N PHE A 283 6.36 -13.89 -8.68
CA PHE A 283 6.21 -12.68 -7.91
C PHE A 283 7.10 -12.76 -6.68
N GLN A 284 7.91 -11.74 -6.46
CA GLN A 284 8.51 -11.58 -5.15
C GLN A 284 7.45 -11.19 -4.14
N ALA A 285 7.53 -11.80 -2.97
CA ALA A 285 6.67 -11.41 -1.87
C ALA A 285 7.10 -10.04 -1.32
N ASN A 286 6.23 -9.43 -0.53
CA ASN A 286 6.49 -8.15 0.07
C ASN A 286 7.49 -8.25 1.24
N GLY A 287 8.78 -8.42 0.93
CA GLY A 287 9.84 -8.54 1.93
C GLY A 287 9.74 -9.80 2.80
N PHE A 288 9.10 -10.86 2.32
CA PHE A 288 9.05 -12.17 2.96
C PHE A 288 9.65 -13.24 2.04
N ASN A 289 10.23 -14.29 2.61
CA ASN A 289 10.46 -15.53 1.89
C ASN A 289 9.40 -16.53 2.36
N PRO A 290 8.89 -17.41 1.46
CA PRO A 290 9.29 -17.56 0.06
C PRO A 290 8.59 -16.59 -0.91
N ALA A 291 9.23 -16.33 -2.06
CA ALA A 291 8.56 -15.81 -3.25
C ALA A 291 7.52 -16.84 -3.74
N TYR A 292 6.55 -16.39 -4.53
CA TYR A 292 5.45 -17.25 -4.96
C TYR A 292 5.05 -16.97 -6.41
N LEU A 293 4.34 -17.91 -7.00
CA LEU A 293 3.70 -17.70 -8.29
C LEU A 293 2.32 -17.06 -8.07
N ILE A 294 1.94 -16.16 -8.97
CA ILE A 294 0.56 -15.69 -9.12
C ILE A 294 0.03 -16.10 -10.48
N ALA A 295 -1.29 -16.20 -10.62
CA ALA A 295 -1.90 -16.35 -11.94
C ALA A 295 -1.49 -15.19 -12.85
N SER A 296 -1.24 -15.47 -14.12
CA SER A 296 -0.88 -14.43 -15.10
C SER A 296 -2.05 -13.51 -15.43
N LYS A 297 -3.29 -13.99 -15.22
CA LYS A 297 -4.50 -13.22 -15.48
C LYS A 297 -5.55 -13.47 -14.41
N ALA A 298 -6.07 -12.39 -13.83
CA ALA A 298 -7.11 -12.47 -12.80
C ALA A 298 -7.85 -11.14 -12.63
N THR A 299 -9.03 -11.24 -12.01
CA THR A 299 -9.80 -10.10 -11.52
C THR A 299 -9.85 -10.12 -9.99
N VAL A 300 -9.49 -9.00 -9.37
CA VAL A 300 -9.47 -8.82 -7.91
C VAL A 300 -10.59 -7.85 -7.53
N TYR A 301 -11.46 -8.29 -6.65
CA TYR A 301 -12.50 -7.48 -6.04
C TYR A 301 -12.12 -7.16 -4.59
N ASN A 302 -12.41 -5.95 -4.16
CA ASN A 302 -12.12 -5.46 -2.83
C ASN A 302 -13.30 -4.63 -2.30
N ALA A 303 -13.66 -4.85 -1.04
CA ALA A 303 -14.64 -4.08 -0.31
C ALA A 303 -14.20 -3.94 1.15
N SER A 304 -14.13 -2.72 1.63
CA SER A 304 -13.61 -2.36 2.94
C SER A 304 -14.54 -1.36 3.63
N LEU A 305 -15.20 -1.78 4.70
CA LEU A 305 -16.14 -0.97 5.46
C LEU A 305 -15.55 -0.66 6.83
N SER A 306 -15.60 0.61 7.25
CA SER A 306 -15.19 1.01 8.59
C SER A 306 -16.17 1.98 9.23
N TYR A 307 -16.27 1.93 10.55
CA TYR A 307 -17.02 2.87 11.37
C TYR A 307 -16.12 3.47 12.45
N LYS A 308 -16.05 4.81 12.50
CA LYS A 308 -15.23 5.55 13.46
C LYS A 308 -16.05 6.02 14.65
N ILE A 309 -15.61 5.66 15.84
CA ILE A 309 -16.20 6.05 17.13
C ILE A 309 -15.28 7.08 17.78
N PRO A 310 -15.64 8.37 17.83
CA PRO A 310 -14.90 9.36 18.62
C PRO A 310 -15.00 9.02 20.11
N VAL A 311 -13.89 9.11 20.83
CA VAL A 311 -13.85 8.89 22.28
C VAL A 311 -13.57 10.22 22.98
N SER A 312 -14.35 10.52 24.03
CA SER A 312 -14.11 11.71 24.83
C SER A 312 -12.83 11.55 25.64
N LYS A 313 -12.00 12.60 25.66
CA LYS A 313 -10.77 12.68 26.47
C LYS A 313 -11.04 12.55 27.98
N THR A 314 -12.28 12.76 28.42
CA THR A 314 -12.67 12.57 29.83
C THR A 314 -12.79 11.10 30.23
N SER A 315 -12.99 10.19 29.28
CA SER A 315 -13.17 8.75 29.56
C SER A 315 -11.83 8.02 29.62
N ILE A 316 -10.96 8.27 28.65
CA ILE A 316 -9.60 7.72 28.59
C ILE A 316 -8.70 8.84 28.02
N PRO A 317 -7.78 9.44 28.81
CA PRO A 317 -7.11 10.70 28.48
C PRO A 317 -6.36 10.75 27.14
N TYR A 318 -5.97 9.60 26.60
CA TYR A 318 -5.16 9.49 25.38
C TYR A 318 -5.89 8.85 24.20
N LEU A 319 -7.01 8.14 24.42
CA LEU A 319 -7.77 7.49 23.35
C LEU A 319 -8.67 8.53 22.67
N THR A 320 -8.40 8.78 21.39
CA THR A 320 -9.11 9.80 20.61
C THR A 320 -10.24 9.20 19.76
N SER A 321 -10.05 7.98 19.26
CA SER A 321 -11.06 7.27 18.49
C SER A 321 -10.80 5.78 18.45
N ILE A 322 -11.86 5.01 18.23
CA ILE A 322 -11.84 3.59 17.91
C ILE A 322 -12.41 3.44 16.50
N SER A 323 -11.73 2.76 15.59
CA SER A 323 -12.27 2.40 14.28
C SER A 323 -12.52 0.90 14.24
N ILE A 324 -13.74 0.48 13.95
CA ILE A 324 -14.09 -0.94 13.72
C ILE A 324 -14.22 -1.12 12.21
N TYR A 325 -13.64 -2.18 11.66
CA TYR A 325 -13.65 -2.41 10.21
C TYR A 325 -13.73 -3.88 9.82
N ASP A 326 -14.17 -4.07 8.58
CA ASP A 326 -14.14 -5.34 7.87
C ASP A 326 -13.59 -5.12 6.45
N ASP A 327 -12.51 -5.82 6.13
CA ASP A 327 -11.72 -5.68 4.93
C ASP A 327 -11.75 -6.99 4.12
N TYR A 328 -12.60 -7.10 3.11
CA TYR A 328 -12.73 -8.27 2.23
C TYR A 328 -12.05 -8.10 0.86
N SER A 329 -11.40 -9.15 0.38
CA SER A 329 -10.91 -9.23 -1.00
C SER A 329 -10.95 -10.64 -1.56
N ILE A 330 -11.21 -10.75 -2.86
CA ILE A 330 -11.18 -12.00 -3.63
C ILE A 330 -10.43 -11.82 -4.94
N MET A 331 -9.55 -12.75 -5.27
CA MET A 331 -8.88 -12.87 -6.55
C MET A 331 -9.47 -14.06 -7.32
N VAL A 332 -10.23 -13.73 -8.35
CA VAL A 332 -10.83 -14.65 -9.31
C VAL A 332 -9.87 -14.87 -10.46
N LYS A 333 -9.36 -16.09 -10.59
CA LYS A 333 -8.35 -16.44 -11.60
C LYS A 333 -9.05 -16.73 -12.93
N ASP A 334 -8.48 -16.27 -14.05
CA ASP A 334 -9.08 -16.54 -15.37
C ASP A 334 -8.98 -18.02 -15.75
N LYS A 335 -7.96 -18.72 -15.24
CA LYS A 335 -7.79 -20.16 -15.41
C LYS A 335 -8.79 -20.92 -14.53
N LYS A 336 -9.83 -21.47 -15.14
CA LYS A 336 -11.01 -22.04 -14.46
C LYS A 336 -10.71 -23.24 -13.56
N GLU A 337 -9.63 -23.97 -13.81
CA GLU A 337 -9.22 -25.10 -12.97
C GLU A 337 -8.61 -24.67 -11.64
N TRP A 338 -8.30 -23.38 -11.47
CA TRP A 338 -7.67 -22.84 -10.28
C TRP A 338 -8.70 -22.17 -9.37
N SER A 339 -8.84 -22.68 -8.14
CA SER A 339 -9.77 -22.12 -7.16
C SER A 339 -9.41 -20.67 -6.81
N ASP A 340 -10.42 -19.84 -6.57
CA ASP A 340 -10.26 -18.44 -6.16
C ASP A 340 -9.51 -18.30 -4.83
N SER A 341 -8.89 -17.12 -4.65
CA SER A 341 -8.23 -16.75 -3.39
C SER A 341 -9.03 -15.70 -2.65
N GLN A 342 -9.28 -15.90 -1.37
CA GLN A 342 -10.12 -15.01 -0.57
C GLN A 342 -9.41 -14.64 0.73
N MET A 343 -9.54 -13.38 1.12
CA MET A 343 -8.97 -12.85 2.35
C MET A 343 -9.93 -11.86 2.96
N ASN A 344 -10.18 -12.01 4.25
CA ASN A 344 -10.99 -11.09 5.01
C ASN A 344 -10.32 -10.77 6.34
N THR A 345 -10.34 -9.51 6.72
CA THR A 345 -9.87 -9.07 8.05
C THR A 345 -10.94 -8.27 8.75
N PHE A 346 -11.48 -8.82 9.83
CA PHE A 346 -12.26 -8.07 10.81
C PHE A 346 -11.32 -7.53 11.88
N GLY A 347 -11.43 -6.26 12.24
CA GLY A 347 -10.52 -5.69 13.21
C GLY A 347 -10.98 -4.39 13.86
N VAL A 348 -10.18 -3.98 14.84
CA VAL A 348 -10.35 -2.75 15.60
C VAL A 348 -9.03 -2.01 15.68
N GLN A 349 -9.04 -0.73 15.33
CA GLN A 349 -7.92 0.19 15.50
C GLN A 349 -8.21 1.15 16.66
N PHE A 350 -7.27 1.25 17.59
CA PHE A 350 -7.28 2.23 18.67
C PHE A 350 -6.29 3.34 18.36
N ASN A 351 -6.79 4.57 18.28
CA ASN A 351 -5.97 5.76 18.08
C ASN A 351 -5.73 6.46 19.42
N ALA A 352 -4.60 6.15 20.06
CA ALA A 352 -4.28 6.60 21.41
C ALA A 352 -2.85 7.16 21.51
N LEU A 353 -2.61 8.32 20.88
CA LEU A 353 -1.25 8.89 20.76
C LEU A 353 -0.49 8.90 22.09
N PRO A 354 0.81 8.52 22.07
CA PRO A 354 1.63 8.21 20.90
C PRO A 354 1.42 6.79 20.31
N PHE A 355 0.45 6.03 20.81
CA PHE A 355 0.20 4.66 20.35
C PHE A 355 -0.90 4.57 19.30
N ILE A 356 -0.68 3.71 18.31
CA ILE A 356 -1.75 3.17 17.47
C ILE A 356 -1.70 1.65 17.60
N VAL A 357 -2.83 1.05 17.91
CA VAL A 357 -2.96 -0.39 18.12
C VAL A 357 -3.98 -0.95 17.15
N TRP A 358 -3.61 -2.01 16.43
CA TRP A 358 -4.54 -2.81 15.63
C TRP A 358 -4.75 -4.16 16.31
N VAL A 359 -6.00 -4.61 16.37
CA VAL A 359 -6.37 -5.97 16.77
C VAL A 359 -7.15 -6.55 15.60
N ASP A 360 -6.49 -7.43 14.85
CA ASP A 360 -7.00 -8.01 13.61
C ASP A 360 -7.23 -9.51 13.76
N LEU A 361 -8.40 -9.98 13.32
CA LEU A 361 -8.65 -11.38 12.98
C LEU A 361 -8.75 -11.50 11.47
N THR A 362 -7.75 -12.12 10.88
CA THR A 362 -7.67 -12.35 9.44
C THR A 362 -7.96 -13.81 9.13
N TYR A 363 -8.94 -14.08 8.27
CA TYR A 363 -9.23 -15.41 7.75
C TYR A 363 -9.07 -15.40 6.23
N GLY A 364 -8.43 -16.44 5.71
CA GLY A 364 -8.16 -16.53 4.28
C GLY A 364 -8.17 -17.96 3.78
N LYS A 365 -8.45 -18.07 2.49
CA LYS A 365 -8.44 -19.31 1.72
C LYS A 365 -7.58 -19.08 0.49
N ASN A 366 -6.62 -19.97 0.25
CA ASN A 366 -5.68 -19.87 -0.87
C ASN A 366 -4.86 -18.56 -0.88
N ILE A 367 -4.34 -18.13 0.26
CA ILE A 367 -3.55 -16.90 0.44
C ILE A 367 -2.13 -17.26 0.89
N PRO A 368 -1.08 -17.13 0.06
CA PRO A 368 0.28 -17.52 0.45
C PRO A 368 0.81 -16.85 1.73
N SER A 369 0.42 -15.61 2.03
CA SER A 369 0.82 -14.91 3.26
C SER A 369 0.11 -15.42 4.54
N LEU A 370 -0.88 -16.31 4.39
CA LEU A 370 -1.61 -17.02 5.44
C LEU A 370 -1.46 -18.54 5.23
N GLY A 371 -0.76 -19.23 6.13
CA GLY A 371 -0.39 -20.64 5.95
C GLY A 371 1.03 -20.85 5.38
N GLY A 372 1.69 -19.79 4.91
CA GLY A 372 3.10 -19.81 4.50
C GLY A 372 3.40 -20.89 3.46
N LYS A 373 4.43 -21.72 3.73
CA LYS A 373 4.81 -22.83 2.84
C LYS A 373 3.66 -23.80 2.53
N TYR A 374 2.75 -23.99 3.49
CA TYR A 374 1.61 -24.89 3.38
C TYR A 374 0.49 -24.35 2.47
N ASN A 375 0.55 -23.07 2.09
CA ASN A 375 -0.41 -22.41 1.19
C ASN A 375 0.27 -21.70 -0.01
N SER A 376 1.50 -22.08 -0.33
CA SER A 376 2.38 -21.42 -1.31
C SER A 376 1.82 -21.35 -2.75
N THR A 377 0.90 -22.25 -3.13
CA THR A 377 0.24 -22.26 -4.45
C THR A 377 -1.13 -21.58 -4.45
N GLY A 378 -1.49 -20.88 -3.37
CA GLY A 378 -2.81 -20.27 -3.21
C GLY A 378 -3.22 -19.33 -4.35
N TYR A 379 -2.28 -18.52 -4.86
CA TYR A 379 -2.55 -17.62 -6.00
C TYR A 379 -2.45 -18.30 -7.38
N THR A 380 -2.23 -19.61 -7.44
CA THR A 380 -2.18 -20.40 -8.69
C THR A 380 -3.00 -21.69 -8.56
N SER A 381 -2.38 -22.86 -8.62
CA SER A 381 -3.03 -24.16 -8.77
C SER A 381 -3.77 -24.65 -7.53
N THR A 382 -3.54 -24.07 -6.35
CA THR A 382 -4.17 -24.50 -5.09
C THR A 382 -3.95 -25.99 -4.81
N THR A 383 -2.69 -26.44 -4.91
CA THR A 383 -2.26 -27.84 -4.71
C THR A 383 -1.37 -28.03 -3.47
N SER A 384 -1.21 -27.00 -2.63
CA SER A 384 -0.46 -27.08 -1.38
C SER A 384 -1.28 -27.78 -0.30
N GLN A 385 -0.66 -28.16 0.82
CA GLN A 385 -1.31 -28.90 1.90
C GLN A 385 -2.58 -28.24 2.45
N LEU A 386 -2.56 -26.91 2.64
CA LEU A 386 -3.71 -26.13 3.14
C LEU A 386 -4.46 -25.42 2.01
N SER A 387 -4.26 -25.87 0.76
CA SER A 387 -5.05 -25.33 -0.35
C SER A 387 -6.50 -25.75 -0.22
N ASN A 388 -7.38 -24.81 -0.53
CA ASN A 388 -8.82 -24.86 -0.38
C ASN A 388 -9.35 -24.87 1.05
N ASP A 389 -8.48 -24.91 2.05
CA ASP A 389 -8.81 -24.78 3.45
C ASP A 389 -8.84 -23.31 3.89
N TRP A 390 -9.66 -23.03 4.89
CA TRP A 390 -9.66 -21.75 5.58
C TRP A 390 -8.64 -21.79 6.71
N VAL A 391 -7.76 -20.81 6.72
CA VAL A 391 -6.78 -20.57 7.79
C VAL A 391 -7.01 -19.18 8.38
N TYR A 392 -6.66 -19.00 9.65
CA TYR A 392 -6.76 -17.71 10.30
C TYR A 392 -5.47 -17.29 11.02
N ARG A 393 -5.32 -15.99 11.17
CA ARG A 393 -4.31 -15.32 12.00
C ARG A 393 -5.00 -14.25 12.84
N THR A 394 -4.79 -14.30 14.15
CA THR A 394 -4.98 -13.14 15.01
C THR A 394 -3.67 -12.37 15.09
N ASN A 395 -3.72 -11.04 14.92
CA ASN A 395 -2.57 -10.17 15.03
C ASN A 395 -2.90 -8.95 15.88
N ILE A 396 -2.10 -8.71 16.93
CA ILE A 396 -2.13 -7.46 17.68
C ILE A 396 -0.89 -6.67 17.31
N ASN A 397 -1.03 -5.61 16.51
CA ASN A 397 0.05 -4.69 16.21
C ASN A 397 0.00 -3.52 17.19
N ILE A 398 1.11 -3.22 17.85
CA ILE A 398 1.25 -2.05 18.72
C ILE A 398 2.38 -1.20 18.15
N GLY A 399 2.04 0.01 17.71
CA GLY A 399 3.01 0.99 17.24
C GLY A 399 3.11 2.20 18.15
N TYR A 400 4.33 2.58 18.50
CA TYR A 400 4.65 3.86 19.12
C TYR A 400 5.16 4.82 18.05
N TYR A 401 4.50 5.97 17.92
CA TYR A 401 4.73 7.00 16.91
C TYR A 401 5.26 8.27 17.58
N PHE A 402 6.30 8.85 17.00
CA PHE A 402 7.02 9.98 17.55
C PHE A 402 7.45 10.94 16.43
#